data_AF-A0A4Q2EHW2-F1
#
_entry.id   AF-A0A4Q2EHW2-F1
#
_cell.length_a   1.000
_cell.length_b   1.000
_cell.length_c   1.000
_cell.angle_alpha   90.00
_cell.angle_beta   90.00
_cell.angle_gamma   90.00
#
_symmetry.space_group_name_H-M   'P 1'
#
loop_
_entity.id
_entity.type
_entity.pdbx_description
1 polymer ?
#
loop_
_entity_poly.entity_id
_entity_poly.type
_entity_poly.pdbx_seq_one_letter_code
_entity_poly.pdbx_strand_id
1 'polypeptide(L)'
;MSVMNLRHRGTQTASGQPSRVFGAALSAAVLLVGRSSPSPAPSAAEAPTTVSARTTSATPSASSTPSPAETAQPLTFTVECDGTEPDDYHEFWSLTKELDLSLCEDVDNNGGEPTAMQEAAWKRAGYDQLDEDDDFGDEDEPDITDVGALYSLCAEVEGYYTKKNNALSAEQAKEAAAMLMVCPDFPKAKQVRANLGYSTKVDREIRDGVRFFDGTYRVVKQIKPGTYFIPKTADDCYWERLDRKGNILANNLIHEGTRVEVRIWPSDYSFHAEGCGEWRRP
;
A
#
# COMPACT_ATOMS: atom_id res chain seq x y z
N MET A 1 24.22 -15.92 7.15
CA MET A 1 23.41 -15.15 6.17
C MET A 1 22.09 -15.88 5.96
N SER A 2 21.19 -15.76 6.93
CA SER A 2 19.81 -16.25 6.88
C SER A 2 19.10 -15.47 7.96
N VAL A 3 18.40 -14.40 7.61
CA VAL A 3 17.59 -13.63 8.56
C VAL A 3 16.17 -14.17 8.43
N MET A 4 15.67 -14.69 9.54
CA MET A 4 14.36 -15.31 9.68
C MET A 4 13.28 -14.29 9.33
N ASN A 5 12.37 -14.67 8.43
CA ASN A 5 11.16 -13.92 8.15
C ASN A 5 10.21 -14.04 9.36
N LEU A 6 9.77 -12.93 9.94
CA LEU A 6 8.45 -12.89 10.57
C LEU A 6 7.39 -12.89 9.45
N ARG A 7 6.91 -14.10 9.11
CA ARG A 7 5.74 -14.30 8.27
C ARG A 7 4.50 -14.34 9.16
N HIS A 8 3.64 -13.34 9.06
CA HIS A 8 2.21 -13.53 9.30
C HIS A 8 1.68 -14.51 8.24
N ARG A 9 1.08 -15.62 8.69
CA ARG A 9 0.46 -16.64 7.83
C ARG A 9 -0.88 -16.14 7.32
N GLY A 10 -0.87 -15.32 6.26
CA GLY A 10 -2.03 -15.12 5.41
C GLY A 10 -2.27 -16.37 4.55
N THR A 11 -3.38 -17.07 4.81
CA THR A 11 -3.87 -18.19 4.01
C THR A 11 -4.21 -17.71 2.59
N GLN A 12 -3.36 -18.03 1.60
CA GLN A 12 -3.72 -17.88 0.19
C GLN A 12 -4.83 -18.89 -0.16
N THR A 13 -6.08 -18.43 -0.12
CA THR A 13 -7.17 -19.10 -0.82
C THR A 13 -7.19 -18.64 -2.27
N ALA A 14 -7.01 -19.61 -3.17
CA ALA A 14 -7.07 -19.41 -4.60
C ALA A 14 -8.44 -18.86 -5.01
N SER A 15 -8.48 -17.64 -5.54
CA SER A 15 -9.69 -17.05 -6.12
C SER A 15 -9.97 -17.68 -7.49
N GLY A 16 -10.79 -18.73 -7.49
CA GLY A 16 -11.41 -19.26 -8.70
C GLY A 16 -12.41 -18.24 -9.27
N GLN A 17 -12.14 -17.75 -10.48
CA GLN A 17 -13.10 -16.94 -11.23
C GLN A 17 -14.39 -17.74 -11.54
N PRO A 18 -15.59 -17.19 -11.30
CA PRO A 18 -16.81 -17.82 -11.76
C PRO A 18 -17.00 -17.60 -13.27
N SER A 19 -17.01 -18.71 -14.01
CA SER A 19 -17.38 -18.78 -15.42
C SER A 19 -18.84 -18.35 -15.61
N ARG A 20 -19.06 -17.21 -16.28
CA ARG A 20 -20.40 -16.80 -16.73
C ARG A 20 -20.77 -17.61 -17.98
N VAL A 21 -21.65 -18.59 -17.80
CA VAL A 21 -22.32 -19.29 -18.90
C VAL A 21 -23.40 -18.36 -19.47
N PHE A 22 -23.24 -17.97 -20.73
CA PHE A 22 -24.27 -17.30 -21.52
C PHE A 22 -25.37 -18.31 -21.85
N GLY A 23 -26.54 -18.18 -21.22
CA GLY A 23 -27.78 -18.82 -21.66
C GLY A 23 -28.59 -17.84 -22.52
N ALA A 24 -28.63 -18.08 -23.82
CA ALA A 24 -29.54 -17.41 -24.73
C ALA A 24 -30.96 -17.99 -24.57
N ALA A 25 -31.97 -17.12 -24.42
CA ALA A 25 -33.36 -17.49 -24.67
C ALA A 25 -34.07 -16.33 -25.39
N LEU A 26 -34.66 -16.70 -26.53
CA LEU A 26 -35.37 -15.88 -27.48
C LEU A 26 -36.76 -15.43 -26.99
N SER A 27 -37.14 -14.23 -27.43
CA SER A 27 -38.46 -13.83 -27.95
C SER A 27 -39.70 -13.86 -27.06
N ALA A 28 -40.33 -12.69 -26.87
CA ALA A 28 -41.55 -12.33 -27.60
C ALA A 28 -41.95 -10.87 -27.32
N ALA A 29 -42.29 -10.14 -28.39
CA ALA A 29 -42.78 -8.78 -28.37
C ALA A 29 -44.28 -8.71 -28.05
N VAL A 30 -44.71 -7.71 -27.30
CA VAL A 30 -46.05 -7.12 -27.42
C VAL A 30 -45.92 -5.60 -27.41
N LEU A 31 -46.28 -5.00 -28.55
CA LEU A 31 -46.45 -3.57 -28.77
C LEU A 31 -47.79 -3.11 -28.20
N LEU A 32 -47.80 -2.05 -27.39
CA LEU A 32 -48.98 -1.20 -27.23
C LEU A 32 -48.54 0.27 -27.23
N VAL A 33 -49.10 0.99 -28.19
CA VAL A 33 -48.91 2.40 -28.55
C VAL A 33 -49.75 3.28 -27.62
N GLY A 34 -49.25 4.46 -27.22
CA GLY A 34 -50.10 5.41 -26.48
C GLY A 34 -49.50 6.76 -26.08
N ARG A 35 -49.25 7.64 -27.08
CA ARG A 35 -49.34 9.12 -27.11
C ARG A 35 -48.58 10.02 -26.09
N SER A 36 -48.08 11.12 -26.67
CA SER A 36 -47.16 12.13 -26.15
C SER A 36 -47.81 13.34 -25.45
N SER A 37 -47.11 13.85 -24.42
CA SER A 37 -46.84 15.27 -24.02
C SER A 37 -48.01 16.21 -23.62
N PRO A 38 -47.78 17.40 -23.00
CA PRO A 38 -46.56 18.03 -22.44
C PRO A 38 -46.68 18.57 -20.98
N SER A 39 -45.55 19.06 -20.45
CA SER A 39 -45.41 19.82 -19.18
C SER A 39 -46.00 21.25 -19.24
N PRO A 40 -46.27 21.87 -18.07
CA PRO A 40 -45.81 23.25 -17.85
C PRO A 40 -45.19 23.48 -16.46
N ALA A 41 -44.43 24.57 -16.36
CA ALA A 41 -43.68 25.06 -15.18
C ALA A 41 -44.40 26.29 -14.53
N PRO A 42 -43.78 27.12 -13.64
CA PRO A 42 -44.30 27.46 -12.31
C PRO A 42 -44.76 28.92 -12.12
N SER A 43 -45.40 29.24 -10.98
CA SER A 43 -45.82 30.60 -10.54
C SER A 43 -46.31 30.51 -9.09
N ALA A 44 -46.17 31.44 -8.14
CA ALA A 44 -45.44 32.70 -7.96
C ALA A 44 -45.45 33.01 -6.44
N ALA A 45 -44.64 33.99 -6.03
CA ALA A 45 -44.41 34.47 -4.66
C ALA A 45 -45.44 35.49 -4.14
N GLU A 46 -45.47 35.70 -2.82
CA GLU A 46 -45.74 36.94 -2.03
C GLU A 46 -45.89 36.54 -0.54
N ALA A 47 -45.62 37.29 0.53
CA ALA A 47 -44.85 38.49 0.92
C ALA A 47 -44.92 38.53 2.49
N PRO A 48 -43.94 39.06 3.27
CA PRO A 48 -44.11 39.20 4.72
C PRO A 48 -44.41 40.64 5.14
N THR A 49 -45.33 40.80 6.09
CA THR A 49 -45.61 42.07 6.77
C THR A 49 -45.08 42.02 8.20
N THR A 50 -44.27 43.03 8.53
CA THR A 50 -43.61 43.30 9.81
C THR A 50 -44.57 43.72 10.93
N VAL A 51 -44.29 43.29 12.17
CA VAL A 51 -44.66 44.01 13.41
C VAL A 51 -43.51 43.92 14.42
N SER A 52 -43.05 45.09 14.87
CA SER A 52 -42.13 45.38 16.00
C SER A 52 -43.00 45.70 17.24
N ALA A 53 -42.68 45.52 18.53
CA ALA A 53 -41.49 45.22 19.31
C ALA A 53 -41.96 44.86 20.75
N ARG A 54 -41.14 44.18 21.57
CA ARG A 54 -41.01 44.52 23.00
C ARG A 54 -39.76 43.92 23.67
N THR A 55 -39.12 44.77 24.48
CA THR A 55 -37.89 44.54 25.24
C THR A 55 -38.15 43.83 26.57
N THR A 56 -37.35 42.82 26.91
CA THR A 56 -37.13 42.37 28.30
C THR A 56 -35.67 41.95 28.50
N SER A 57 -34.99 42.64 29.43
CA SER A 57 -33.66 42.31 29.94
C SER A 57 -33.64 40.92 30.58
N ALA A 58 -32.67 40.09 30.20
CA ALA A 58 -32.28 38.88 30.92
C ALA A 58 -30.79 38.95 31.27
N THR A 59 -30.50 38.85 32.56
CA THR A 59 -29.17 38.75 33.16
C THR A 59 -28.47 37.47 32.70
N PRO A 60 -27.20 37.50 32.23
CA PRO A 60 -26.50 36.27 31.86
C PRO A 60 -26.13 35.45 33.11
N SER A 61 -26.59 34.20 33.12
CA SER A 61 -26.17 33.15 34.05
C SER A 61 -24.69 32.85 33.83
N ALA A 62 -23.92 32.74 34.92
CA ALA A 62 -22.51 32.38 34.86
C ALA A 62 -22.34 31.02 34.18
N SER A 63 -21.64 31.02 33.04
CA SER A 63 -21.19 29.82 32.33
C SER A 63 -20.13 29.13 33.19
N SER A 64 -20.34 27.84 33.46
CA SER A 64 -19.35 26.98 34.11
C SER A 64 -18.09 26.91 33.26
N THR A 65 -16.99 27.45 33.80
CA THR A 65 -15.64 27.30 33.24
C THR A 65 -15.33 25.81 33.05
N PRO A 66 -14.99 25.34 31.82
CA PRO A 66 -14.49 23.98 31.65
C PRO A 66 -13.15 23.83 32.38
N SER A 67 -13.03 22.76 33.16
CA SER A 67 -11.77 22.32 33.77
C SER A 67 -10.72 22.14 32.67
N PRO A 68 -9.44 22.53 32.87
CA PRO A 68 -8.39 22.29 31.89
C PRO A 68 -8.35 20.79 31.59
N ALA A 69 -8.47 20.42 30.32
CA ALA A 69 -8.26 19.07 29.86
C ALA A 69 -6.88 18.61 30.34
N GLU A 70 -6.87 17.57 31.16
CA GLU A 70 -5.67 16.83 31.53
C GLU A 70 -4.96 16.46 30.23
N THR A 71 -3.77 17.00 30.04
CA THR A 71 -3.02 16.83 28.80
C THR A 71 -2.51 15.39 28.82
N ALA A 72 -3.20 14.50 28.12
CA ALA A 72 -2.80 13.11 27.99
C ALA A 72 -1.33 13.06 27.54
N GLN A 73 -0.52 12.26 28.23
CA GLN A 73 0.89 12.09 27.88
C GLN A 73 0.97 11.36 26.53
N PRO A 74 1.89 11.77 25.64
CA PRO A 74 2.02 11.12 24.35
C PRO A 74 2.41 9.66 24.56
N LEU A 75 1.81 8.77 23.77
CA LEU A 75 2.20 7.38 23.70
C LEU A 75 3.71 7.24 23.45
N THR A 76 4.40 6.52 24.34
CA THR A 76 5.85 6.27 24.29
C THR A 76 6.14 4.79 24.12
N PHE A 77 7.28 4.49 23.52
CA PHE A 77 7.72 3.13 23.26
C PHE A 77 9.17 2.98 23.67
N THR A 78 9.48 1.85 24.30
CA THR A 78 10.85 1.36 24.42
C THR A 78 11.04 0.30 23.36
N VAL A 79 12.15 0.33 22.65
CA VAL A 79 12.54 -0.79 21.80
C VAL A 79 13.62 -1.55 22.58
N GLU A 80 13.51 -2.87 22.68
CA GLU A 80 14.54 -3.70 23.30
C GLU A 80 15.47 -4.24 22.22
N CYS A 81 16.78 -4.04 22.40
CA CYS A 81 17.80 -4.60 21.52
C CYS A 81 18.95 -5.17 22.34
N ASP A 82 19.20 -6.49 22.26
CA ASP A 82 20.33 -7.17 22.94
C ASP A 82 20.45 -6.81 24.44
N GLY A 83 19.31 -6.72 25.14
CA GLY A 83 19.24 -6.33 26.56
C GLY A 83 19.51 -4.85 26.85
N THR A 84 19.47 -3.98 25.83
CA THR A 84 19.44 -2.53 25.96
C THR A 84 18.06 -1.98 25.66
N GLU A 85 17.60 -1.05 26.49
CA GLU A 85 16.27 -0.44 26.47
C GLU A 85 16.40 1.08 26.35
N PRO A 86 16.79 1.62 25.18
CA PRO A 86 16.82 3.05 24.99
C PRO A 86 15.41 3.66 24.94
N ASP A 87 15.31 4.88 25.47
CA ASP A 87 14.03 5.57 25.69
C ASP A 87 13.40 6.14 24.40
N ASP A 88 14.20 6.26 23.32
CA ASP A 88 13.75 6.80 22.04
C ASP A 88 14.61 6.33 20.84
N TYR A 89 14.03 6.35 19.64
CA TYR A 89 14.68 5.96 18.38
C TYR A 89 15.99 6.70 18.06
N HIS A 90 16.21 7.92 18.58
CA HIS A 90 17.46 8.66 18.38
C HIS A 90 18.65 8.01 19.07
N GLU A 91 18.43 7.41 20.24
CA GLU A 91 19.49 6.76 21.00
C GLU A 91 19.98 5.50 20.27
N PHE A 92 19.08 4.75 19.61
CA PHE A 92 19.45 3.66 18.71
C PHE A 92 20.44 4.06 17.63
N TRP A 93 20.26 5.23 17.02
CA TRP A 93 21.14 5.64 15.93
C TRP A 93 22.59 5.78 16.37
N SER A 94 22.81 6.19 17.63
CA SER A 94 24.15 6.23 18.22
C SER A 94 24.71 4.84 18.51
N LEU A 95 23.83 3.88 18.80
CA LEU A 95 24.13 2.53 19.23
C LEU A 95 24.26 1.52 18.07
N THR A 96 23.74 1.82 16.88
CA THR A 96 23.74 0.95 15.68
C THR A 96 25.12 0.45 15.21
N LYS A 97 26.21 1.02 15.72
CA LYS A 97 27.58 0.55 15.43
C LYS A 97 28.06 -0.55 16.38
N GLU A 98 27.41 -0.68 17.53
CA GLU A 98 27.84 -1.52 18.65
C GLU A 98 26.85 -2.65 18.93
N LEU A 99 25.57 -2.48 18.55
CA LEU A 99 24.50 -3.45 18.73
C LEU A 99 24.22 -4.28 17.47
N ASP A 100 23.96 -5.58 17.67
CA ASP A 100 23.43 -6.46 16.61
C ASP A 100 21.93 -6.20 16.46
N LEU A 101 21.57 -5.40 15.45
CA LEU A 101 20.19 -5.01 15.15
C LEU A 101 19.27 -6.20 14.82
N SER A 102 19.81 -7.39 14.59
CA SER A 102 18.99 -8.59 14.42
C SER A 102 18.39 -9.13 15.72
N LEU A 103 18.83 -8.61 16.88
CA LEU A 103 18.33 -8.94 18.21
C LEU A 103 17.40 -7.85 18.77
N CYS A 104 16.90 -6.96 17.90
CA CYS A 104 15.90 -5.96 18.22
C CYS A 104 14.52 -6.58 17.98
N GLU A 105 13.97 -7.24 18.98
CA GLU A 105 12.80 -8.10 18.80
C GLU A 105 11.52 -7.52 19.40
N ASP A 106 11.63 -6.62 20.39
CA ASP A 106 10.48 -6.19 21.18
C ASP A 106 10.29 -4.67 21.21
N VAL A 107 9.03 -4.24 21.13
CA VAL A 107 8.61 -2.86 21.33
C VAL A 107 7.58 -2.83 22.45
N ASP A 108 8.00 -2.33 23.60
CA ASP A 108 7.13 -2.22 24.77
C ASP A 108 6.40 -0.88 24.76
N ASN A 109 5.07 -0.96 24.88
CA ASN A 109 4.25 0.21 25.13
C ASN A 109 4.37 0.63 26.59
N ASN A 110 4.87 1.85 26.82
CA ASN A 110 5.03 2.41 28.16
C ASN A 110 3.78 3.16 28.66
N GLY A 111 2.66 3.06 27.92
CA GLY A 111 1.39 3.73 28.18
C GLY A 111 1.28 5.11 27.52
N GLY A 112 0.08 5.69 27.62
CA GLY A 112 -0.27 7.00 27.04
C GLY A 112 -1.32 6.89 25.94
N GLU A 113 -1.74 8.04 25.43
CA GLU A 113 -2.70 8.13 24.32
C GLU A 113 -1.96 8.46 23.01
N PRO A 114 -2.33 7.86 21.87
CA PRO A 114 -1.70 8.16 20.60
C PRO A 114 -1.92 9.64 20.23
N THR A 115 -0.84 10.30 19.84
CA THR A 115 -0.93 11.66 19.31
C THR A 115 -1.63 11.67 17.95
N ALA A 116 -2.22 12.80 17.56
CA ALA A 116 -2.80 12.95 16.21
C ALA A 116 -1.81 12.64 15.07
N MET A 117 -0.51 12.81 15.30
CA MET A 117 0.54 12.43 14.34
C MET A 117 0.70 10.92 14.24
N GLN A 118 0.82 10.22 15.38
CA GLN A 118 0.88 8.75 15.44
C GLN A 118 -0.40 8.16 14.83
N GLU A 119 -1.56 8.74 15.16
CA GLU A 119 -2.85 8.37 14.57
C GLU A 119 -2.92 8.57 13.04
N ALA A 120 -2.24 9.59 12.51
CA ALA A 120 -2.18 9.78 11.07
C ALA A 120 -1.19 8.81 10.41
N ALA A 121 -0.15 8.39 11.13
CA ALA A 121 0.90 7.50 10.62
C ALA A 121 0.40 6.05 10.47
N TRP A 122 -0.18 5.44 11.50
CA TRP A 122 -0.69 4.06 11.40
C TRP A 122 -1.85 3.91 10.39
N LYS A 123 -2.80 4.87 10.33
CA LYS A 123 -3.82 4.95 9.26
C LYS A 123 -3.19 5.04 7.87
N ARG A 124 -2.06 5.75 7.76
CA ARG A 124 -1.32 5.83 6.50
C ARG A 124 -0.64 4.49 6.16
N ALA A 125 -0.10 3.79 7.16
CA ALA A 125 0.48 2.46 7.01
C ALA A 125 -0.58 1.43 6.58
N GLY A 126 -1.84 1.65 6.97
CA GLY A 126 -2.96 0.74 6.74
C GLY A 126 -3.12 -0.30 7.85
N TYR A 127 -2.61 0.00 9.04
CA TYR A 127 -2.73 -0.85 10.23
C TYR A 127 -4.09 -0.69 10.93
N ASP A 128 -4.86 0.34 10.57
CA ASP A 128 -6.26 0.51 10.98
C ASP A 128 -7.22 -0.53 10.35
N GLN A 129 -6.71 -1.46 9.55
CA GLN A 129 -7.49 -2.48 8.84
C GLN A 129 -7.24 -3.91 9.35
N LEU A 130 -6.53 -4.08 10.48
CA LEU A 130 -6.31 -5.39 11.08
C LEU A 130 -7.48 -5.74 12.01
N ASP A 131 -8.32 -6.63 11.47
CA ASP A 131 -9.30 -7.54 12.09
C ASP A 131 -10.41 -6.98 13.00
N GLU A 132 -11.54 -6.60 12.39
CA GLU A 132 -12.88 -6.63 13.02
C GLU A 132 -13.40 -8.08 13.25
N ASP A 133 -12.68 -9.11 12.76
CA ASP A 133 -13.12 -10.53 12.78
C ASP A 133 -12.45 -11.38 13.88
N ASP A 134 -11.55 -10.81 14.69
CA ASP A 134 -10.97 -11.47 15.86
C ASP A 134 -11.91 -11.30 17.07
N ASP A 135 -12.93 -12.16 17.13
CA ASP A 135 -13.88 -12.40 18.24
C ASP A 135 -13.17 -12.94 19.51
N PHE A 136 -12.06 -12.32 19.93
CA PHE A 136 -11.34 -12.62 21.18
C PHE A 136 -10.44 -11.44 21.64
N GLY A 137 -10.92 -10.20 21.59
CA GLY A 137 -10.23 -9.04 22.17
C GLY A 137 -11.13 -7.81 22.19
N ASP A 138 -11.07 -7.02 23.27
CA ASP A 138 -11.98 -5.90 23.54
C ASP A 138 -12.00 -4.85 22.39
N GLU A 139 -13.21 -4.45 21.98
CA GLU A 139 -13.52 -3.73 20.72
C GLU A 139 -13.03 -2.26 20.61
N ASP A 140 -12.12 -1.74 21.43
CA ASP A 140 -11.86 -0.29 21.46
C ASP A 140 -10.39 0.17 21.55
N GLU A 141 -9.39 -0.71 21.47
CA GLU A 141 -7.99 -0.24 21.44
C GLU A 141 -7.20 -0.86 20.29
N PRO A 142 -6.52 -0.03 19.47
CA PRO A 142 -5.64 -0.56 18.44
C PRO A 142 -4.50 -1.34 19.07
N ASP A 143 -4.11 -2.47 18.47
CA ASP A 143 -2.95 -3.20 18.92
C ASP A 143 -1.73 -2.28 18.76
N ILE A 144 -1.30 -1.74 19.89
CA ILE A 144 -0.30 -0.67 20.02
C ILE A 144 1.06 -1.10 19.44
N THR A 145 1.21 -2.40 19.21
CA THR A 145 2.27 -3.07 18.45
C THR A 145 2.42 -2.54 17.02
N ASP A 146 1.35 -2.05 16.40
CA ASP A 146 1.36 -1.56 15.01
C ASP A 146 2.05 -0.19 14.87
N VAL A 147 1.85 0.71 15.84
CA VAL A 147 2.63 1.95 15.90
C VAL A 147 4.07 1.63 16.30
N GLY A 148 4.26 0.68 17.23
CA GLY A 148 5.58 0.16 17.59
C GLY A 148 6.39 -0.29 16.39
N ALA A 149 5.78 -1.00 15.44
CA ALA A 149 6.42 -1.41 14.19
C ALA A 149 6.95 -0.22 13.36
N LEU A 150 6.23 0.92 13.31
CA LEU A 150 6.72 2.12 12.63
C LEU A 150 7.94 2.73 13.32
N TYR A 151 8.01 2.64 14.66
CA TYR A 151 9.17 3.09 15.43
C TYR A 151 10.35 2.12 15.30
N SER A 152 10.13 0.81 15.22
CA SER A 152 11.19 -0.16 14.89
C SER A 152 11.82 0.14 13.54
N LEU A 153 11.01 0.51 12.54
CA LEU A 153 11.52 0.93 11.23
C LEU A 153 12.42 2.19 11.32
N CYS A 154 12.18 3.08 12.29
CA CYS A 154 13.06 4.23 12.53
C CYS A 154 14.45 3.79 13.02
N ALA A 155 14.59 2.64 13.68
CA ALA A 155 15.88 2.10 14.12
C ALA A 155 16.67 1.44 12.97
N GLU A 156 16.00 0.96 11.91
CA GLU A 156 16.61 0.29 10.75
C GLU A 156 17.33 1.26 9.77
N VAL A 157 18.43 1.88 10.22
CA VAL A 157 19.21 2.84 9.43
C VAL A 157 19.93 2.22 8.23
N GLU A 158 20.09 0.89 8.23
CA GLU A 158 20.59 0.07 7.12
C GLU A 158 19.60 -1.06 6.86
N GLY A 159 19.35 -1.40 5.59
CA GLY A 159 18.44 -2.50 5.27
C GLY A 159 17.65 -2.33 3.99
N TYR A 160 16.49 -3.00 3.94
CA TYR A 160 15.64 -3.08 2.76
C TYR A 160 15.11 -1.70 2.34
N TYR A 161 14.52 -0.94 3.27
CA TYR A 161 13.92 0.37 2.99
C TYR A 161 14.94 1.43 2.55
N THR A 162 16.20 1.29 2.95
CA THR A 162 17.28 2.25 2.68
C THR A 162 18.16 1.86 1.48
N LYS A 163 17.97 0.68 0.90
CA LYS A 163 18.71 0.23 -0.28
C LYS A 163 18.36 1.08 -1.51
N LYS A 164 19.36 1.58 -2.22
CA LYS A 164 19.16 2.45 -3.39
C LYS A 164 18.39 1.75 -4.51
N ASN A 165 17.43 2.46 -5.11
CA ASN A 165 16.57 1.97 -6.20
C ASN A 165 15.81 0.70 -5.82
N ASN A 166 15.39 0.60 -4.55
CA ASN A 166 14.53 -0.47 -4.10
C ASN A 166 13.08 -0.12 -4.43
N ALA A 167 12.43 -0.96 -5.23
CA ALA A 167 11.00 -0.83 -5.50
C ALA A 167 10.25 -1.54 -4.37
N LEU A 168 9.51 -0.75 -3.60
CA LEU A 168 8.65 -1.22 -2.51
C LEU A 168 7.29 -1.63 -3.07
N SER A 169 6.66 -2.63 -2.45
CA SER A 169 5.23 -2.91 -2.67
C SER A 169 4.36 -1.72 -2.25
N ALA A 170 3.07 -1.77 -2.56
CA ALA A 170 2.15 -0.71 -2.16
C ALA A 170 2.05 -0.57 -0.64
N GLU A 171 2.04 -1.70 0.06
CA GLU A 171 1.99 -1.85 1.51
C GLU A 171 3.29 -1.33 2.14
N GLN A 172 4.44 -1.81 1.65
CA GLN A 172 5.75 -1.34 2.10
C GLN A 172 5.95 0.17 1.84
N ALA A 173 5.41 0.71 0.75
CA ALA A 173 5.46 2.13 0.46
C ALA A 173 4.59 2.96 1.43
N LYS A 174 3.47 2.40 1.90
CA LYS A 174 2.64 3.02 2.95
C LYS A 174 3.40 3.06 4.27
N GLU A 175 3.97 1.93 4.70
CA GLU A 175 4.78 1.82 5.92
C GLU A 175 5.97 2.80 5.90
N ALA A 176 6.77 2.79 4.83
CA ALA A 176 7.91 3.68 4.69
C ALA A 176 7.50 5.17 4.69
N ALA A 177 6.31 5.50 4.18
CA ALA A 177 5.81 6.86 4.21
C ALA A 177 5.26 7.25 5.61
N ALA A 178 4.67 6.31 6.34
CA ALA A 178 4.21 6.48 7.72
C ALA A 178 5.39 6.61 8.70
N MET A 179 6.42 5.77 8.56
CA MET A 179 7.69 5.86 9.30
C MET A 179 8.28 7.28 9.20
N LEU A 180 8.33 7.86 7.99
CA LEU A 180 8.82 9.23 7.79
C LEU A 180 7.92 10.33 8.39
N MET A 181 6.71 10.01 8.84
CA MET A 181 5.88 10.93 9.62
C MET A 181 6.28 10.93 11.10
N VAL A 182 6.58 9.76 11.67
CA VAL A 182 6.92 9.61 13.10
C VAL A 182 8.40 9.88 13.40
N CYS A 183 9.31 9.64 12.46
CA CYS A 183 10.74 10.01 12.55
C CYS A 183 11.20 10.80 11.29
N PRO A 184 10.81 12.09 11.17
CA PRO A 184 11.05 12.88 9.95
C PRO A 184 12.53 13.16 9.65
N ASP A 185 13.38 13.08 10.67
CA ASP A 185 14.81 13.31 10.67
C ASP A 185 15.66 12.03 10.54
N PHE A 186 14.99 10.89 10.32
CA PHE A 186 15.63 9.59 10.06
C PHE A 186 16.87 9.73 9.15
N PRO A 187 18.04 9.17 9.53
CA PRO A 187 19.31 9.40 8.84
C PRO A 187 19.31 9.14 7.33
N LYS A 188 18.47 8.19 6.87
CA LYS A 188 18.32 7.85 5.44
C LYS A 188 17.00 8.34 4.83
N ALA A 189 16.31 9.31 5.44
CA ALA A 189 15.01 9.80 4.99
C ALA A 189 15.00 10.23 3.51
N LYS A 190 16.08 10.87 3.04
CA LYS A 190 16.22 11.25 1.62
C LYS A 190 16.22 10.02 0.69
N GLN A 191 16.87 8.93 1.11
CA GLN A 191 16.94 7.70 0.33
C GLN A 191 15.60 6.96 0.35
N VAL A 192 14.91 6.90 1.50
CA VAL A 192 13.56 6.33 1.60
C VAL A 192 12.57 7.09 0.71
N ARG A 193 12.58 8.43 0.75
CA ARG A 193 11.77 9.27 -0.16
C ARG A 193 12.10 9.03 -1.64
N ALA A 194 13.38 8.84 -1.98
CA ALA A 194 13.78 8.49 -3.33
C ALA A 194 13.26 7.11 -3.76
N ASN A 195 13.25 6.13 -2.84
CA ASN A 195 12.69 4.81 -3.08
C ASN A 195 11.17 4.87 -3.28
N LEU A 196 10.42 5.65 -2.49
CA LEU A 196 8.98 5.88 -2.72
C LEU A 196 8.69 6.43 -4.12
N GLY A 197 9.48 7.41 -4.57
CA GLY A 197 9.40 7.94 -5.93
C GLY A 197 9.77 6.91 -7.00
N TYR A 198 10.76 6.07 -6.71
CA TYR A 198 11.15 4.96 -7.57
C TYR A 198 10.06 3.89 -7.67
N SER A 199 9.45 3.46 -6.55
CA SER A 199 8.30 2.53 -6.53
C SER A 199 7.16 3.05 -7.40
N THR A 200 6.78 4.33 -7.24
CA THR A 200 5.74 4.96 -8.07
C THR A 200 6.07 4.90 -9.57
N LYS A 201 7.35 5.03 -9.93
CA LYS A 201 7.81 4.86 -11.30
C LYS A 201 7.69 3.40 -11.76
N VAL A 202 8.16 2.46 -10.95
CA VAL A 202 8.08 1.02 -11.24
C VAL A 202 6.63 0.56 -11.43
N ASP A 203 5.71 0.96 -10.55
CA ASP A 203 4.29 0.61 -10.66
C ASP A 203 3.66 1.11 -11.95
N ARG A 204 4.02 2.34 -12.36
CA ARG A 204 3.56 2.88 -13.64
C ARG A 204 4.11 2.06 -14.81
N GLU A 205 5.39 1.69 -14.79
CA GLU A 205 6.00 0.88 -15.84
C GLU A 205 5.36 -0.52 -15.94
N ILE A 206 4.99 -1.11 -14.80
CA ILE A 206 4.24 -2.38 -14.73
C ILE A 206 2.85 -2.21 -15.31
N ARG A 207 2.09 -1.19 -14.88
CA ARG A 207 0.76 -0.88 -15.42
C ARG A 207 0.79 -0.57 -16.92
N ASP A 208 1.83 0.10 -17.38
CA ASP A 208 2.03 0.45 -18.79
C ASP A 208 2.51 -0.75 -19.63
N GLY A 209 2.77 -1.90 -19.01
CA GLY A 209 3.23 -3.12 -19.66
C GLY A 209 4.63 -3.02 -20.24
N VAL A 210 5.50 -2.17 -19.69
CA VAL A 210 6.91 -1.98 -20.12
C VAL A 210 7.92 -2.47 -19.08
N ARG A 211 7.43 -2.98 -17.95
CA ARG A 211 8.17 -3.73 -16.95
C ARG A 211 7.29 -4.88 -16.46
N PHE A 212 7.87 -6.04 -16.23
CA PHE A 212 7.15 -7.21 -15.72
C PHE A 212 8.13 -8.21 -15.11
N PHE A 213 7.62 -9.25 -14.46
CA PHE A 213 8.42 -10.29 -13.80
C PHE A 213 8.20 -11.63 -14.50
N ASP A 214 8.64 -12.72 -13.89
CA ASP A 214 8.28 -14.07 -14.32
C ASP A 214 6.75 -14.26 -14.33
N GLY A 215 6.27 -15.03 -15.30
CA GLY A 215 4.84 -15.25 -15.55
C GLY A 215 4.50 -15.32 -17.03
N THR A 216 3.20 -15.47 -17.32
CA THR A 216 2.67 -15.56 -18.69
C THR A 216 1.82 -14.33 -19.02
N TYR A 217 2.18 -13.64 -20.11
CA TYR A 217 1.58 -12.38 -20.50
C TYR A 217 1.06 -12.40 -21.92
N ARG A 218 -0.16 -11.90 -22.13
CA ARG A 218 -0.69 -11.56 -23.44
C ARG A 218 0.02 -10.33 -24.00
N VAL A 219 0.70 -10.51 -25.12
CA VAL A 219 1.35 -9.39 -25.81
C VAL A 219 0.28 -8.43 -26.33
N VAL A 220 0.58 -7.13 -26.34
CA VAL A 220 -0.34 -5.99 -26.59
C VAL A 220 -1.37 -5.75 -25.50
N LYS A 221 -1.91 -6.79 -24.85
CA LYS A 221 -2.94 -6.65 -23.81
C LYS A 221 -2.37 -6.38 -22.40
N GLN A 222 -1.32 -7.11 -22.03
CA GLN A 222 -0.71 -7.03 -20.70
C GLN A 222 0.69 -6.44 -20.76
N ILE A 223 1.45 -6.77 -21.80
CA ILE A 223 2.79 -6.22 -22.05
C ILE A 223 2.89 -5.63 -23.45
N LYS A 224 3.65 -4.56 -23.61
CA LYS A 224 3.86 -3.91 -24.91
C LYS A 224 4.95 -4.62 -25.69
N PRO A 225 4.85 -4.71 -27.03
CA PRO A 225 5.97 -5.13 -27.86
C PRO A 225 7.20 -4.26 -27.65
N GLY A 226 8.39 -4.84 -27.78
CA GLY A 226 9.65 -4.14 -27.54
C GLY A 226 10.82 -5.08 -27.28
N THR A 227 12.00 -4.48 -27.13
CA THR A 227 13.20 -5.19 -26.63
C THR A 227 13.23 -5.07 -25.12
N TYR A 228 13.16 -6.19 -24.42
CA TYR A 228 13.29 -6.26 -22.97
C TYR A 228 14.63 -6.87 -22.60
N PHE A 229 15.15 -6.48 -21.45
CA PHE A 229 16.35 -7.08 -20.90
C PHE A 229 16.23 -7.35 -19.41
N ILE A 230 17.04 -8.30 -18.94
CA ILE A 230 17.34 -8.52 -17.53
C ILE A 230 18.85 -8.31 -17.32
N PRO A 231 19.26 -7.57 -16.27
CA PRO A 231 20.67 -7.22 -16.04
C PRO A 231 21.50 -8.35 -15.44
N LYS A 232 20.87 -9.38 -14.88
CA LYS A 232 21.48 -10.62 -14.40
C LYS A 232 20.37 -11.66 -14.33
N THR A 233 20.60 -12.87 -14.84
CA THR A 233 19.63 -13.96 -14.69
C THR A 233 19.59 -14.41 -13.24
N ALA A 234 18.39 -14.77 -12.74
CA ALA A 234 18.33 -15.77 -11.69
C ALA A 234 18.68 -17.14 -12.32
N ASP A 235 19.12 -18.09 -11.50
CA ASP A 235 19.60 -19.39 -12.02
C ASP A 235 18.49 -20.08 -12.81
N ASP A 236 18.83 -20.66 -13.96
CA ASP A 236 17.91 -21.36 -14.87
C ASP A 236 16.76 -20.50 -15.47
N CYS A 237 17.08 -19.29 -15.93
CA CYS A 237 16.14 -18.43 -16.65
C CYS A 237 15.65 -19.07 -17.96
N TYR A 238 14.37 -19.45 -17.99
CA TYR A 238 13.66 -19.89 -19.18
C TYR A 238 12.73 -18.79 -19.69
N TRP A 239 12.70 -18.57 -21.01
CA TRP A 239 11.69 -17.73 -21.63
C TRP A 239 11.22 -18.32 -22.96
N GLU A 240 9.99 -17.99 -23.34
CA GLU A 240 9.42 -18.35 -24.63
C GLU A 240 8.44 -17.31 -25.17
N ARG A 241 8.38 -17.22 -26.50
CA ARG A 241 7.39 -16.49 -27.27
C ARG A 241 6.48 -17.50 -27.95
N LEU A 242 5.17 -17.27 -27.89
CA LEU A 242 4.17 -18.23 -28.33
C LEU A 242 3.22 -17.60 -29.35
N ASP A 243 2.77 -18.41 -30.30
CA ASP A 243 1.69 -18.06 -31.23
C ASP A 243 0.30 -18.28 -30.60
N ARG A 244 -0.76 -17.99 -31.37
CA ARG A 244 -2.16 -18.13 -30.90
C ARG A 244 -2.57 -19.56 -30.54
N LYS A 245 -1.87 -20.56 -31.07
CA LYS A 245 -2.12 -21.98 -30.83
C LYS A 245 -1.27 -22.52 -29.68
N GLY A 246 -0.38 -21.71 -29.11
CA GLY A 246 0.57 -22.13 -28.09
C GLY A 246 1.81 -22.79 -28.67
N ASN A 247 2.08 -22.67 -29.97
CA ASN A 247 3.35 -23.12 -30.52
C ASN A 247 4.46 -22.14 -30.15
N ILE A 248 5.62 -22.68 -29.78
CA ILE A 248 6.81 -21.88 -29.50
C ILE A 248 7.32 -21.26 -30.81
N LEU A 249 7.41 -19.94 -30.82
CA LEU A 249 8.03 -19.15 -31.89
C LEU A 249 9.54 -19.02 -31.66
N ALA A 250 9.96 -18.86 -30.40
CA ALA A 250 11.34 -18.83 -29.95
C ALA A 250 11.38 -19.06 -28.44
N ASN A 251 12.42 -19.74 -27.95
CA ASN A 251 12.68 -19.91 -26.53
C ASN A 251 14.18 -19.98 -26.24
N ASN A 252 14.55 -19.90 -24.96
CA ASN A 252 15.89 -20.20 -24.50
C ASN A 252 15.89 -20.60 -23.01
N LEU A 253 16.83 -21.46 -22.61
CA LEU A 253 17.15 -21.76 -21.21
C LEU A 253 18.58 -21.28 -20.92
N ILE A 254 18.71 -20.43 -19.90
CA ILE A 254 19.95 -19.73 -19.60
C ILE A 254 20.33 -20.03 -18.15
N HIS A 255 21.30 -20.92 -17.98
CA HIS A 255 21.81 -21.32 -16.67
C HIS A 255 22.48 -20.14 -15.95
N GLU A 256 23.35 -19.41 -16.65
CA GLU A 256 24.03 -18.22 -16.12
C GLU A 256 24.19 -17.17 -17.23
N GLY A 257 23.81 -15.91 -16.96
CA GLY A 257 23.96 -14.81 -17.90
C GLY A 257 24.11 -13.44 -17.23
N THR A 258 25.04 -12.64 -17.75
CA THR A 258 25.28 -11.25 -17.30
C THR A 258 24.35 -10.24 -17.96
N ARG A 259 23.62 -10.64 -19.01
CA ARG A 259 22.53 -9.88 -19.63
C ARG A 259 21.76 -10.80 -20.57
N VAL A 260 20.44 -10.84 -20.43
CA VAL A 260 19.56 -11.49 -21.42
C VAL A 260 18.70 -10.43 -22.06
N GLU A 261 18.56 -10.50 -23.38
CA GLU A 261 17.78 -9.55 -24.16
C GLU A 261 16.84 -10.31 -25.10
N VAL A 262 15.57 -9.93 -25.09
CA VAL A 262 14.53 -10.56 -25.91
C VAL A 262 13.72 -9.49 -26.63
N ARG A 263 13.57 -9.65 -27.95
CA ARG A 263 12.61 -8.88 -28.74
C ARG A 263 11.27 -9.61 -28.74
N ILE A 264 10.28 -8.98 -28.11
CA ILE A 264 8.86 -9.37 -28.17
C ILE A 264 8.21 -8.59 -29.30
N TRP A 265 7.64 -9.29 -30.27
CA TRP A 265 7.07 -8.71 -31.48
C TRP A 265 5.56 -8.48 -31.31
N PRO A 266 4.98 -7.50 -32.03
CA PRO A 266 3.53 -7.29 -32.01
C PRO A 266 2.71 -8.48 -32.49
N SER A 267 3.31 -9.38 -33.28
CA SER A 267 2.68 -10.60 -33.79
C SER A 267 2.66 -11.77 -32.80
N ASP A 268 3.43 -11.67 -31.71
CA ASP A 268 3.43 -12.70 -30.67
C ASP A 268 2.09 -12.70 -29.95
N TYR A 269 1.63 -13.86 -29.54
CA TYR A 269 0.37 -13.97 -28.81
C TYR A 269 0.58 -13.92 -27.30
N SER A 270 1.59 -14.63 -26.82
CA SER A 270 2.01 -14.57 -25.43
C SER A 270 3.52 -14.67 -25.29
N PHE A 271 4.01 -14.13 -24.18
CA PHE A 271 5.36 -14.29 -23.67
C PHE A 271 5.26 -15.01 -22.32
N HIS A 272 6.16 -15.95 -22.09
CA HIS A 272 6.30 -16.62 -20.80
C HIS A 272 7.76 -16.56 -20.35
N ALA A 273 7.98 -16.34 -19.05
CA ALA A 273 9.29 -16.43 -18.42
C ALA A 273 9.19 -17.05 -17.03
N GLU A 274 10.22 -17.78 -16.65
CA GLU A 274 10.37 -18.43 -15.35
C GLU A 274 11.85 -18.40 -14.95
N GLY A 275 12.15 -18.06 -13.70
CA GLY A 275 13.53 -18.01 -13.20
C GLY A 275 14.36 -16.86 -13.80
N CYS A 276 13.74 -15.88 -14.45
CA CYS A 276 14.44 -14.75 -15.07
C CYS A 276 14.41 -13.48 -14.21
N GLY A 277 13.40 -13.34 -13.35
CA GLY A 277 13.17 -12.16 -12.54
C GLY A 277 12.58 -11.01 -13.35
N GLU A 278 13.15 -9.82 -13.21
CA GLU A 278 12.54 -8.58 -13.68
C GLU A 278 12.97 -8.19 -15.12
N TRP A 279 12.01 -8.18 -16.04
CA TRP A 279 12.14 -7.71 -17.41
C TRP A 279 11.85 -6.22 -17.53
N ARG A 280 12.76 -5.48 -18.14
CA ARG A 280 12.65 -4.01 -18.31
C ARG A 280 12.89 -3.61 -19.75
N ARG A 281 12.15 -2.61 -20.22
CA ARG A 281 12.48 -1.89 -21.45
C ARG A 281 13.25 -0.60 -21.09
N PRO A 282 14.33 -0.25 -21.80
CA PRO A 282 15.00 1.05 -21.61
C PRO A 282 14.10 2.23 -22.00
#